data_AF-A0A2A9KD06-F1
#
_entry.id   AF-A0A2A9KD06-F1
#
_cell.length_a   1.000
_cell.length_b   1.000
_cell.length_c   1.000
_cell.angle_alpha   90.00
_cell.angle_beta   90.00
_cell.angle_gamma   90.00
#
_symmetry.space_group_name_H-M   'P 1'
#
loop_
_entity.id
_entity.type
_entity.pdbx_description
1 polymer ?
#
loop_
_entity_poly.entity_id
_entity_poly.type
_entity_poly.pdbx_seq_one_letter_code
_entity_poly.pdbx_strand_id
1 'polypeptide(L)'
;MLEKKMTSLLVVVTLIFTACGGGSDGSAPVTPIATTTAAGKAVDGYLSGASVLCDANNNVVADAGEAVVPTDGQGNFAFAPACASTIVVSGGTSIDTGLPFAGTLKAPAGSVVATPLTTLMANSGMTASQIATALNLPPGTDVSKIDPTTNADLHKKTLAMQQIVQQITNTLGALAQDSSPATIQAIYSQVAKAVVTTLTANPAAALVGSDNSVDASLVSGMVQQSVKNIAATNDASLAAAKAGLGGFSASSVAVLISSAVAGQAAALTTASDANLLSQTQSLQSNPTIANAAYGVASLLGSAVAGRVDLTALGRALSQLGDNNAAASAAVLSAIAVQAQRAGIPVPVVGIGDWSQPSNYLAIQKDSIAINGNLYTLDQFLSGVTLPGKPTSADTLSLAYTVVGNPIPKNAGGVVTTRVSLGAEMADTGSSGLVLQLLVDQADLSLDGNRQLSISVPAGASMYVFIKTGSSAGANFTLTKISASQFFQIANNNLTVNTGTVLKHILSQLGGQSGAVLAGLKSLSGTFNMKFIVSNLNVRSETNKSAVKGLSVLVTGSGQPAVSGLGIQGIFTIP
;
A
#
# COMPACT_ATOMS: atom_id res chain seq x y z
N MET A 1 10.55 11.94 -72.47
CA MET A 1 11.06 13.27 -72.09
C MET A 1 11.72 13.13 -70.73
N LEU A 2 13.00 13.48 -70.71
CA LEU A 2 14.03 13.54 -69.66
C LEU A 2 13.78 12.96 -68.25
N GLU A 3 14.72 12.08 -67.88
CA GLU A 3 15.15 11.72 -66.53
C GLU A 3 15.64 12.92 -65.70
N LYS A 4 15.55 12.82 -64.35
CA LYS A 4 16.62 13.30 -63.46
C LYS A 4 16.63 12.61 -62.09
N LYS A 5 17.72 11.90 -61.82
CA LYS A 5 18.23 11.49 -60.49
C LYS A 5 18.70 12.72 -59.70
N MET A 6 18.58 12.70 -58.36
CA MET A 6 19.45 13.40 -57.39
C MET A 6 19.25 12.73 -56.01
N THR A 7 20.09 11.80 -55.56
CA THR A 7 21.41 11.94 -54.87
C THR A 7 21.33 12.58 -53.47
N SER A 8 21.80 11.82 -52.47
CA SER A 8 21.98 12.14 -51.05
C SER A 8 22.70 13.46 -50.75
N LEU A 9 22.42 14.07 -49.58
CA LEU A 9 23.46 14.80 -48.86
C LEU A 9 23.27 14.77 -47.32
N LEU A 10 24.22 14.09 -46.69
CA LEU A 10 24.59 14.10 -45.29
C LEU A 10 25.17 15.48 -44.95
N VAL A 11 24.63 16.18 -43.94
CA VAL A 11 25.18 17.47 -43.49
C VAL A 11 25.90 17.26 -42.15
N VAL A 12 27.22 17.13 -42.24
CA VAL A 12 28.17 17.29 -41.14
C VAL A 12 28.48 18.78 -41.04
N VAL A 13 28.08 19.44 -39.96
CA VAL A 13 28.50 20.82 -39.67
C VAL A 13 29.59 20.77 -38.61
N THR A 14 30.83 20.88 -39.07
CA THR A 14 31.99 21.23 -38.23
C THR A 14 32.10 22.76 -38.26
N LEU A 15 31.81 23.43 -37.16
CA LEU A 15 32.06 24.86 -36.97
C LEU A 15 33.15 25.04 -35.92
N ILE A 16 34.34 25.37 -36.42
CA ILE A 16 35.48 25.84 -35.64
C ILE A 16 35.28 27.36 -35.52
N PHE A 17 35.06 27.86 -34.30
CA PHE A 17 35.22 29.28 -33.98
C PHE A 17 36.32 29.43 -32.94
N THR A 18 37.54 29.66 -33.43
CA THR A 18 38.61 30.29 -32.67
C THR A 18 38.36 31.81 -32.67
N ALA A 19 37.86 32.33 -31.56
CA ALA A 19 37.91 33.75 -31.24
C ALA A 19 38.78 33.95 -30.00
N CYS A 20 39.96 34.52 -30.25
CA CYS A 20 40.89 35.04 -29.27
C CYS A 20 40.40 36.44 -28.85
N GLY A 21 40.25 36.67 -27.54
CA GLY A 21 39.92 37.97 -26.96
C GLY A 21 39.92 37.86 -25.43
N GLY A 22 40.94 38.44 -24.79
CA GLY A 22 41.28 38.21 -23.39
C GLY A 22 40.47 38.97 -22.35
N GLY A 23 40.56 38.48 -21.10
CA GLY A 23 40.05 39.12 -19.88
C GLY A 23 40.08 38.12 -18.74
N SER A 24 40.92 38.39 -17.73
CA SER A 24 41.19 37.61 -16.53
C SER A 24 39.93 37.32 -15.69
N ASP A 25 39.70 36.05 -15.35
CA ASP A 25 39.55 35.54 -13.98
C ASP A 25 39.24 34.03 -14.03
N GLY A 26 39.98 33.24 -13.25
CA GLY A 26 39.98 31.79 -13.31
C GLY A 26 38.65 31.16 -12.92
N SER A 27 38.05 30.41 -13.82
CA SER A 27 37.11 29.33 -13.50
C SER A 27 37.18 28.29 -14.60
N ALA A 28 37.64 27.09 -14.24
CA ALA A 28 37.72 25.95 -15.14
C ALA A 28 36.34 25.68 -15.78
N PRO A 29 36.27 25.31 -17.06
CA PRO A 29 35.01 24.90 -17.66
C PRO A 29 34.53 23.64 -16.94
N VAL A 30 33.44 23.79 -16.17
CA VAL A 30 32.67 22.66 -15.66
C VAL A 30 32.14 21.88 -16.87
N THR A 31 32.79 20.76 -17.18
CA THR A 31 32.21 19.71 -18.01
C THR A 31 30.83 19.37 -17.46
N PRO A 32 29.76 19.34 -18.29
CA PRO A 32 28.47 18.85 -17.83
C PRO A 32 28.67 17.44 -17.30
N ILE A 33 28.49 17.24 -15.99
CA ILE A 33 28.41 15.90 -15.42
C ILE A 33 27.19 15.26 -16.08
N ALA A 34 27.41 14.22 -16.89
CA ALA A 34 26.32 13.36 -17.33
C ALA A 34 25.69 12.78 -16.06
N THR A 35 24.56 13.35 -15.63
CA THR A 35 23.79 12.83 -14.51
C THR A 35 23.24 11.48 -14.96
N THR A 36 23.92 10.40 -14.61
CA THR A 36 23.44 9.04 -14.86
C THR A 36 22.10 8.88 -14.17
N THR A 37 21.06 8.49 -14.90
CA THR A 37 19.75 8.17 -14.33
C THR A 37 19.68 6.69 -14.00
N ALA A 38 19.23 6.32 -12.80
CA ALA A 38 18.91 4.93 -12.48
C ALA A 38 17.40 4.77 -12.48
N ALA A 39 16.89 3.90 -13.34
CA ALA A 39 15.48 3.55 -13.40
C ALA A 39 15.28 2.10 -12.94
N GLY A 40 14.13 1.84 -12.35
CA GLY A 40 13.74 0.50 -11.92
C GLY A 40 12.22 0.37 -11.79
N LYS A 41 11.78 -0.81 -11.36
CA LYS A 41 10.37 -1.11 -11.12
C LYS A 41 10.13 -1.58 -9.69
N ALA A 42 9.07 -1.09 -9.05
CA ALA A 42 8.58 -1.65 -7.80
C ALA A 42 7.49 -2.69 -8.09
N VAL A 43 7.71 -3.94 -7.64
CA VAL A 43 6.90 -5.09 -8.04
C VAL A 43 6.46 -5.91 -6.81
N ASP A 44 5.19 -5.75 -6.44
CA ASP A 44 4.42 -6.56 -5.49
C ASP A 44 3.01 -6.80 -6.10
N GLY A 45 3.02 -7.20 -7.38
CA GLY A 45 2.17 -6.58 -8.41
C GLY A 45 2.58 -5.12 -8.61
N TYR A 46 2.72 -4.65 -9.85
CA TYR A 46 3.35 -3.34 -10.09
C TYR A 46 2.75 -2.25 -9.18
N LEU A 47 3.59 -1.57 -8.41
CA LEU A 47 3.12 -0.62 -7.41
C LEU A 47 2.95 0.75 -8.05
N SER A 48 1.72 1.23 -8.19
CA SER A 48 1.42 2.59 -8.65
C SER A 48 1.40 3.57 -7.49
N GLY A 49 2.04 4.73 -7.65
CA GLY A 49 2.03 5.82 -6.66
C GLY A 49 2.67 5.45 -5.32
N ALA A 50 3.64 4.52 -5.33
CA ALA A 50 4.48 4.20 -4.19
C ALA A 50 5.61 5.23 -4.04
N SER A 51 6.07 5.43 -2.81
CA SER A 51 7.24 6.25 -2.51
C SER A 51 8.50 5.41 -2.63
N VAL A 52 9.49 5.87 -3.38
CA VAL A 52 10.78 5.20 -3.56
C VAL A 52 11.89 6.09 -3.02
N LEU A 53 12.46 5.69 -1.88
CA LEU A 53 13.54 6.37 -1.19
C LEU A 53 14.89 5.78 -1.60
N CYS A 54 15.85 6.64 -1.93
CA CYS A 54 17.27 6.30 -1.97
C CYS A 54 17.87 6.46 -0.55
N ASP A 55 17.87 5.37 0.22
CA ASP A 55 18.23 5.33 1.64
C ASP A 55 19.74 5.21 1.80
N ALA A 56 20.42 6.36 1.95
CA ALA A 56 21.87 6.46 1.98
C ALA A 56 22.45 6.10 3.34
N ASN A 57 21.69 6.27 4.42
CA ASN A 57 22.13 5.97 5.79
C ASN A 57 21.56 4.65 6.35
N ASN A 58 20.71 3.96 5.59
CA ASN A 58 20.05 2.69 5.91
C ASN A 58 19.11 2.76 7.13
N ASN A 59 18.48 3.91 7.37
CA ASN A 59 17.54 4.07 8.47
C ASN A 59 16.06 3.92 8.05
N VAL A 60 15.77 3.73 6.76
CA VAL A 60 14.41 3.54 6.20
C VAL A 60 13.50 4.78 6.38
N VAL A 61 14.07 5.94 6.66
CA VAL A 61 13.37 7.21 6.85
C VAL A 61 13.93 8.20 5.84
N ALA A 62 13.05 8.94 5.15
CA ALA A 62 13.51 9.96 4.22
C ALA A 62 14.13 11.14 4.99
N ASP A 63 15.46 11.23 4.96
CA ASP A 63 16.20 12.30 5.59
C ASP A 63 16.54 13.46 4.65
N ALA A 64 16.95 14.58 5.24
CA ALA A 64 17.43 15.73 4.48
C ALA A 64 18.62 15.33 3.60
N GLY A 65 18.47 15.50 2.27
CA GLY A 65 19.48 15.16 1.28
C GLY A 65 19.27 13.81 0.60
N GLU A 66 18.30 13.01 1.05
CA GLU A 66 17.92 11.76 0.38
C GLU A 66 16.83 12.01 -0.66
N ALA A 67 16.96 11.34 -1.81
CA ALA A 67 16.00 11.47 -2.90
C ALA A 67 14.80 10.57 -2.66
N VAL A 68 13.60 11.12 -2.85
CA VAL A 68 12.34 10.37 -2.88
C VAL A 68 11.67 10.63 -4.22
N VAL A 69 11.30 9.56 -4.93
CA VAL A 69 10.60 9.65 -6.20
C VAL A 69 9.36 8.74 -6.18
N PRO A 70 8.25 9.14 -6.82
CA PRO A 70 7.09 8.28 -6.91
C PRO A 70 7.25 7.21 -8.00
N THR A 71 6.53 6.10 -7.87
CA THR A 71 6.29 5.19 -9.00
C THR A 71 5.15 5.68 -9.89
N ASP A 72 5.27 5.48 -11.20
CA ASP A 72 4.21 5.75 -12.17
C ASP A 72 3.13 4.65 -12.19
N GLY A 73 2.12 4.80 -13.07
CA GLY A 73 1.02 3.85 -13.23
C GLY A 73 1.42 2.49 -13.84
N GLN A 74 2.71 2.24 -14.06
CA GLN A 74 3.29 0.96 -14.48
C GLN A 74 4.38 0.48 -13.52
N GLY A 75 4.47 1.10 -12.33
CA GLY A 75 5.43 0.77 -11.28
C GLY A 75 6.85 1.25 -11.55
N ASN A 76 7.10 2.05 -12.60
CA ASN A 76 8.44 2.55 -12.88
C ASN A 76 8.79 3.71 -11.96
N PHE A 77 10.05 3.78 -11.55
CA PHE A 77 10.65 4.93 -10.88
C PHE A 77 12.00 5.25 -11.51
N ALA A 78 12.45 6.50 -11.39
CA ALA A 78 13.77 6.91 -11.83
C ALA A 78 14.37 7.99 -10.91
N PHE A 79 15.64 7.82 -10.58
CA PHE A 79 16.43 8.81 -9.86
C PHE A 79 17.34 9.57 -10.82
N ALA A 80 17.43 10.89 -10.61
CA ALA A 80 18.38 11.77 -11.27
C ALA A 80 18.99 12.71 -10.21
N PRO A 81 20.25 12.51 -9.78
CA PRO A 81 21.18 11.47 -10.21
C PRO A 81 20.78 10.06 -9.72
N ALA A 82 21.37 9.02 -10.33
CA ALA A 82 21.18 7.62 -9.99
C ALA A 82 21.38 7.35 -8.49
N CYS A 83 20.48 6.56 -7.90
CA CYS A 83 20.65 6.10 -6.52
C CYS A 83 21.82 5.11 -6.43
N ALA A 84 22.77 5.39 -5.54
CA ALA A 84 23.93 4.54 -5.27
C ALA A 84 23.78 3.71 -3.98
N SER A 85 22.62 3.78 -3.33
CA SER A 85 22.37 3.20 -2.00
C SER A 85 21.20 2.20 -2.04
N THR A 86 20.79 1.70 -0.88
CA THR A 86 19.61 0.83 -0.76
C THR A 86 18.38 1.58 -1.22
N ILE A 87 17.57 0.94 -2.06
CA ILE A 87 16.26 1.46 -2.44
C ILE A 87 15.24 0.94 -1.44
N VAL A 88 14.38 1.81 -0.93
CA VAL A 88 13.25 1.47 -0.05
C VAL A 88 11.96 1.91 -0.74
N VAL A 89 11.00 0.99 -0.87
CA VAL A 89 9.67 1.27 -1.43
C VAL A 89 8.60 1.07 -0.38
N SER A 90 7.72 2.05 -0.20
CA SER A 90 6.57 1.97 0.70
C SER A 90 5.33 2.65 0.12
N GLY A 91 4.17 2.19 0.55
CA GLY A 91 2.88 2.67 0.06
C GLY A 91 2.61 2.29 -1.41
N GLY A 92 1.68 3.01 -2.03
CA GLY A 92 1.21 2.69 -3.37
C GLY A 92 0.10 1.64 -3.39
N THR A 93 -0.38 1.34 -4.60
CA THR A 93 -1.40 0.32 -4.86
C THR A 93 -0.85 -0.69 -5.86
N SER A 94 -1.01 -1.98 -5.57
CA SER A 94 -0.73 -3.05 -6.52
C SER A 94 -1.72 -2.96 -7.68
N ILE A 95 -1.23 -2.70 -8.89
CA ILE A 95 -2.06 -2.52 -10.09
C ILE A 95 -2.86 -3.78 -10.40
N ASP A 96 -2.27 -4.94 -10.14
CA ASP A 96 -2.83 -6.24 -10.45
C ASP A 96 -4.03 -6.55 -9.52
N THR A 97 -3.85 -6.43 -8.21
CA THR A 97 -4.89 -6.79 -7.22
C THR A 97 -5.80 -5.62 -6.85
N GLY A 98 -5.40 -4.38 -7.16
CA GLY A 98 -6.08 -3.16 -6.73
C GLY A 98 -5.99 -2.90 -5.23
N LEU A 99 -5.13 -3.65 -4.51
CA LEU A 99 -4.97 -3.54 -3.07
C LEU A 99 -3.84 -2.56 -2.71
N PRO A 100 -3.98 -1.76 -1.63
CA PRO A 100 -2.88 -0.98 -1.10
C PRO A 100 -1.74 -1.87 -0.62
N PHE A 101 -0.50 -1.45 -0.90
CA PHE A 101 0.67 -2.14 -0.37
C PHE A 101 0.91 -1.74 1.08
N ALA A 102 0.83 -2.71 1.99
CA ALA A 102 0.97 -2.51 3.43
C ALA A 102 2.39 -2.79 3.96
N GLY A 103 3.28 -3.31 3.12
CA GLY A 103 4.65 -3.68 3.50
C GLY A 103 5.69 -2.62 3.16
N THR A 104 6.95 -3.05 3.17
CA THR A 104 8.09 -2.27 2.69
C THR A 104 8.96 -3.17 1.83
N LEU A 105 9.24 -2.77 0.59
CA LEU A 105 10.21 -3.46 -0.25
C LEU A 105 11.57 -2.79 -0.11
N LYS A 106 12.63 -3.59 -0.22
CA LYS A 106 13.98 -3.09 -0.33
C LYS A 106 14.69 -3.68 -1.53
N ALA A 107 15.66 -2.96 -2.06
CA ALA A 107 16.56 -3.49 -3.08
C ALA A 107 17.99 -3.00 -2.84
N PRO A 108 19.00 -3.87 -3.02
CA PRO A 108 20.38 -3.45 -2.93
C PRO A 108 20.72 -2.44 -4.05
N ALA A 109 21.77 -1.65 -3.84
CA ALA A 109 22.26 -0.72 -4.84
C ALA A 109 22.51 -1.42 -6.20
N GLY A 110 22.07 -0.79 -7.29
CA GLY A 110 22.20 -1.34 -8.64
C GLY A 110 21.15 -2.38 -9.02
N SER A 111 20.17 -2.70 -8.17
CA SER A 111 19.00 -3.48 -8.56
C SER A 111 18.15 -2.70 -9.56
N VAL A 112 17.58 -3.37 -10.57
CA VAL A 112 16.61 -2.77 -11.52
C VAL A 112 15.16 -3.01 -11.09
N VAL A 113 14.97 -3.77 -10.01
CA VAL A 113 13.66 -4.07 -9.43
C VAL A 113 13.71 -4.00 -7.90
N ALA A 114 12.62 -3.54 -7.29
CA ALA A 114 12.35 -3.67 -5.87
C ALA A 114 11.17 -4.64 -5.70
N THR A 115 11.44 -5.81 -5.13
CA THR A 115 10.50 -6.94 -5.01
C THR A 115 10.59 -7.58 -3.62
N PRO A 116 9.65 -8.46 -3.24
CA PRO A 116 9.79 -9.29 -2.04
C PRO A 116 11.13 -10.04 -2.00
N LEU A 117 11.66 -10.48 -3.14
CA LEU A 117 12.93 -11.22 -3.21
C LEU A 117 14.16 -10.33 -3.04
N THR A 118 14.20 -9.17 -3.68
CA THR A 118 15.31 -8.22 -3.47
C THR A 118 15.31 -7.68 -2.04
N THR A 119 14.15 -7.68 -1.38
CA THR A 119 14.04 -7.30 0.03
C THR A 119 14.81 -8.26 0.93
N LEU A 120 14.79 -9.56 0.62
CA LEU A 120 15.58 -10.57 1.34
C LEU A 120 17.09 -10.37 1.12
N MET A 121 17.50 -9.90 -0.06
CA MET A 121 18.89 -9.53 -0.34
C MET A 121 19.32 -8.31 0.50
N ALA A 122 18.50 -7.25 0.48
CA ALA A 122 18.83 -5.98 1.11
C ALA A 122 18.74 -6.01 2.65
N ASN A 123 17.85 -6.83 3.24
CA ASN A 123 17.62 -6.76 4.69
C ASN A 123 18.73 -7.37 5.54
N SER A 124 19.53 -8.34 5.03
CA SER A 124 20.67 -8.95 5.74
C SER A 124 21.50 -9.92 4.86
N GLY A 125 21.47 -9.78 3.52
CA GLY A 125 22.51 -10.37 2.67
C GLY A 125 22.28 -11.79 2.14
N MET A 126 21.03 -12.24 1.93
CA MET A 126 20.85 -13.42 1.08
C MET A 126 21.40 -13.12 -0.32
N THR A 127 22.26 -13.99 -0.82
CA THR A 127 22.74 -13.91 -2.21
C THR A 127 21.64 -14.35 -3.17
N ALA A 128 21.74 -13.91 -4.44
CA ALA A 128 20.85 -14.38 -5.49
C ALA A 128 20.85 -15.92 -5.60
N SER A 129 22.01 -16.57 -5.40
CA SER A 129 22.12 -18.03 -5.39
C SER A 129 21.35 -18.68 -4.26
N GLN A 130 21.41 -18.13 -3.03
CA GLN A 130 20.65 -18.69 -1.90
C GLN A 130 19.14 -18.55 -2.11
N ILE A 131 18.70 -17.43 -2.69
CA ILE A 131 17.28 -17.24 -3.06
C ILE A 131 16.88 -18.23 -4.15
N ALA A 132 17.72 -18.41 -5.18
CA ALA A 132 17.47 -19.36 -6.24
C ALA A 132 17.36 -20.79 -5.70
N THR A 133 18.24 -21.21 -4.80
CA THR A 133 18.16 -22.52 -4.13
C THR A 133 16.89 -22.64 -3.29
N ALA A 134 16.58 -21.66 -2.42
CA ALA A 134 15.42 -21.72 -1.55
C ALA A 134 14.10 -21.79 -2.33
N LEU A 135 14.01 -21.15 -3.49
CA LEU A 135 12.81 -21.15 -4.34
C LEU A 135 12.86 -22.19 -5.46
N ASN A 136 13.90 -23.02 -5.49
CA ASN A 136 14.13 -24.00 -6.55
C ASN A 136 14.03 -23.37 -7.97
N LEU A 137 14.68 -22.22 -8.15
CA LEU A 137 14.81 -21.52 -9.44
C LEU A 137 16.03 -22.06 -10.21
N PRO A 138 16.09 -21.85 -11.54
CA PRO A 138 17.26 -22.21 -12.32
C PRO A 138 18.56 -21.64 -11.73
N PRO A 139 19.66 -22.42 -11.68
CA PRO A 139 20.95 -21.92 -11.21
C PRO A 139 21.40 -20.67 -11.95
N GLY A 140 21.92 -19.67 -11.22
CA GLY A 140 22.35 -18.40 -11.80
C GLY A 140 21.24 -17.36 -12.01
N THR A 141 19.99 -17.65 -11.62
CA THR A 141 18.90 -16.66 -11.63
C THR A 141 19.24 -15.49 -10.69
N ASP A 142 19.44 -14.30 -11.25
CA ASP A 142 19.64 -13.07 -10.47
C ASP A 142 18.33 -12.29 -10.35
N VAL A 143 17.69 -12.44 -9.19
CA VAL A 143 16.40 -11.81 -8.86
C VAL A 143 16.47 -10.29 -8.73
N SER A 144 17.67 -9.68 -8.71
CA SER A 144 17.86 -8.23 -8.71
C SER A 144 17.90 -7.63 -10.13
N LYS A 145 17.98 -8.47 -11.16
CA LYS A 145 18.15 -8.09 -12.57
C LYS A 145 16.95 -8.41 -13.46
N ILE A 146 15.99 -9.16 -12.93
CA ILE A 146 14.85 -9.69 -13.70
C ILE A 146 13.56 -9.16 -13.07
N ASP A 147 12.70 -8.58 -13.91
CA ASP A 147 11.32 -8.32 -13.53
C ASP A 147 10.57 -9.65 -13.37
N PRO A 148 10.13 -10.01 -12.16
CA PRO A 148 9.52 -11.31 -11.91
C PRO A 148 8.27 -11.54 -12.75
N THR A 149 7.54 -10.50 -13.16
CA THR A 149 6.32 -10.63 -13.98
C THR A 149 6.60 -11.11 -15.41
N THR A 150 7.83 -10.94 -15.88
CA THR A 150 8.26 -11.33 -17.23
C THR A 150 8.72 -12.78 -17.32
N ASN A 151 8.82 -13.48 -16.19
CA ASN A 151 9.21 -14.88 -16.10
C ASN A 151 8.17 -15.65 -15.27
N ALA A 152 7.41 -16.54 -15.90
CA ALA A 152 6.26 -17.19 -15.27
C ALA A 152 6.60 -17.96 -13.97
N ASP A 153 7.72 -18.69 -13.93
CA ASP A 153 8.12 -19.46 -12.74
C ASP A 153 8.57 -18.53 -11.60
N LEU A 154 9.40 -17.53 -11.93
CA LEU A 154 9.85 -16.51 -10.98
C LEU A 154 8.68 -15.68 -10.46
N HIS A 155 7.68 -15.37 -11.29
CA HIS A 155 6.48 -14.64 -10.91
C HIS A 155 5.73 -15.39 -9.80
N LYS A 156 5.39 -16.66 -10.04
CA LYS A 156 4.64 -17.50 -9.09
C LYS A 156 5.37 -17.67 -7.77
N LYS A 157 6.69 -17.88 -7.81
CA LYS A 157 7.53 -18.02 -6.60
C LYS A 157 7.71 -16.71 -5.85
N THR A 158 7.74 -15.58 -6.55
CA THR A 158 7.74 -14.24 -5.94
C THR A 158 6.41 -13.98 -5.23
N LEU A 159 5.28 -14.30 -5.86
CA LEU A 159 3.94 -14.18 -5.26
C LEU A 159 3.77 -15.13 -4.06
N ALA A 160 4.32 -16.34 -4.11
CA ALA A 160 4.30 -17.26 -2.98
C ALA A 160 5.09 -16.69 -1.78
N MET A 161 6.27 -16.11 -2.02
CA MET A 161 7.03 -15.43 -0.96
C MET A 161 6.27 -14.22 -0.39
N GLN A 162 5.68 -13.39 -1.27
CA GLN A 162 4.82 -12.28 -0.87
C GLN A 162 3.68 -12.76 0.04
N GLN A 163 3.00 -13.84 -0.34
CA GLN A 163 1.90 -14.41 0.43
C GLN A 163 2.35 -14.90 1.81
N ILE A 164 3.51 -15.57 1.90
CA ILE A 164 4.07 -16.01 3.19
C ILE A 164 4.30 -14.79 4.09
N VAL A 165 5.03 -13.79 3.61
CA VAL A 165 5.37 -12.60 4.40
C VAL A 165 4.10 -11.84 4.81
N GLN A 166 3.15 -11.65 3.90
CA GLN A 166 1.91 -10.92 4.16
C GLN A 166 1.02 -11.64 5.17
N GLN A 167 0.83 -12.96 5.06
CA GLN A 167 -0.04 -13.70 5.97
C GLN A 167 0.52 -13.81 7.38
N ILE A 168 1.85 -13.97 7.52
CA ILE A 168 2.50 -13.91 8.82
C ILE A 168 2.34 -12.50 9.41
N THR A 169 2.59 -11.45 8.61
CA THR A 169 2.42 -10.05 9.03
C THR A 169 1.00 -9.76 9.51
N ASN A 170 -0.02 -10.14 8.73
CA ASN A 170 -1.42 -9.94 9.08
C ASN A 170 -1.81 -10.69 10.35
N THR A 171 -1.32 -11.92 10.51
CA THR A 171 -1.58 -12.71 11.72
C THR A 171 -0.96 -12.07 12.95
N LEU A 172 0.29 -11.62 12.86
CA LEU A 172 0.96 -10.96 13.98
C LEU A 172 0.34 -9.59 14.29
N GLY A 173 -0.10 -8.83 13.29
CA GLY A 173 -0.86 -7.59 13.48
C GLY A 173 -2.22 -7.82 14.16
N ALA A 174 -2.94 -8.88 13.77
CA ALA A 174 -4.20 -9.26 14.41
C ALA A 174 -4.02 -9.68 15.87
N LEU A 175 -3.00 -10.51 16.16
CA LEU A 175 -2.67 -10.91 17.53
C LEU A 175 -2.18 -9.73 18.39
N ALA A 176 -1.40 -8.82 17.79
CA ALA A 176 -0.99 -7.57 18.42
C ALA A 176 -2.16 -6.62 18.69
N GLN A 177 -3.30 -6.79 17.99
CA GLN A 177 -4.41 -5.85 17.93
C GLN A 177 -3.98 -4.44 17.49
N ASP A 178 -2.99 -4.39 16.61
CA ASP A 178 -2.48 -3.16 16.02
C ASP A 178 -2.37 -3.32 14.51
N SER A 179 -3.35 -2.73 13.83
CA SER A 179 -3.43 -2.68 12.37
C SER A 179 -2.96 -1.32 11.83
N SER A 180 -2.20 -0.54 12.60
CA SER A 180 -1.65 0.71 12.09
C SER A 180 -0.71 0.46 10.93
N PRO A 181 -0.74 1.27 9.85
CA PRO A 181 0.17 1.07 8.73
C PRO A 181 1.65 1.13 9.13
N ALA A 182 2.01 1.96 10.11
CA ALA A 182 3.38 2.05 10.61
C ALA A 182 3.78 0.75 11.33
N THR A 183 2.94 0.24 12.23
CA THR A 183 3.17 -1.03 12.93
C THR A 183 3.20 -2.18 11.94
N ILE A 184 2.26 -2.25 10.99
CA ILE A 184 2.18 -3.33 10.00
C ILE A 184 3.41 -3.32 9.09
N GLN A 185 3.88 -2.16 8.62
CA GLN A 185 5.14 -2.06 7.87
C GLN A 185 6.33 -2.50 8.70
N ALA A 186 6.38 -2.13 9.98
CA ALA A 186 7.45 -2.56 10.88
C ALA A 186 7.41 -4.07 11.16
N ILE A 187 6.22 -4.67 11.35
CA ILE A 187 6.03 -6.11 11.47
C ILE A 187 6.50 -6.79 10.18
N TYR A 188 6.09 -6.29 9.01
CA TYR A 188 6.51 -6.80 7.71
C TYR A 188 8.03 -6.85 7.59
N SER A 189 8.73 -5.80 8.00
CA SER A 189 10.20 -5.74 8.04
C SER A 189 10.80 -6.81 8.97
N GLN A 190 10.22 -7.05 10.15
CA GLN A 190 10.67 -8.11 11.06
C GLN A 190 10.40 -9.52 10.52
N VAL A 191 9.29 -9.71 9.79
CA VAL A 191 8.96 -10.97 9.11
C VAL A 191 9.94 -11.23 7.97
N ALA A 192 10.24 -10.23 7.13
CA ALA A 192 11.24 -10.38 6.07
C ALA A 192 12.63 -10.73 6.64
N LYS A 193 13.04 -10.13 7.77
CA LYS A 193 14.26 -10.52 8.48
C LYS A 193 14.20 -11.95 9.01
N ALA A 194 13.03 -12.37 9.52
CA ALA A 194 12.83 -13.74 9.99
C ALA A 194 12.95 -14.77 8.85
N VAL A 195 12.44 -14.47 7.66
CA VAL A 195 12.64 -15.28 6.45
C VAL A 195 14.13 -15.47 6.17
N VAL A 196 14.90 -14.38 6.16
CA VAL A 196 16.36 -14.44 5.94
C VAL A 196 17.03 -15.32 7.00
N THR A 197 16.76 -15.10 8.29
CA THR A 197 17.35 -15.90 9.38
C THR A 197 17.00 -17.39 9.25
N THR A 198 15.75 -17.72 8.92
CA THR A 198 15.33 -19.12 8.79
C THR A 198 15.97 -19.80 7.58
N LEU A 199 16.00 -19.15 6.42
CA LEU A 199 16.56 -19.76 5.21
C LEU A 199 18.09 -19.85 5.24
N THR A 200 18.76 -18.86 5.82
CA THR A 200 20.23 -18.90 5.99
C THR A 200 20.68 -19.95 7.00
N ALA A 201 19.87 -20.24 8.03
CA ALA A 201 20.09 -21.35 8.94
C ALA A 201 19.84 -22.73 8.30
N ASN A 202 19.18 -22.79 7.14
CA ASN A 202 18.83 -24.02 6.43
C ASN A 202 19.24 -23.95 4.94
N PRO A 203 20.53 -23.76 4.61
CA PRO A 203 20.97 -23.40 3.26
C PRO A 203 20.77 -24.50 2.20
N ALA A 204 20.55 -25.75 2.62
CA ALA A 204 20.27 -26.88 1.74
C ALA A 204 18.77 -27.19 1.59
N ALA A 205 17.90 -26.55 2.39
CA ALA A 205 16.47 -26.77 2.33
C ALA A 205 15.83 -25.87 1.28
N ALA A 206 14.95 -26.44 0.46
CA ALA A 206 14.12 -25.68 -0.46
C ALA A 206 12.82 -25.29 0.24
N LEU A 207 12.52 -24.00 0.29
CA LEU A 207 11.21 -23.51 0.73
C LEU A 207 10.12 -23.92 -0.25
N VAL A 208 10.39 -23.81 -1.55
CA VAL A 208 9.53 -24.31 -2.61
C VAL A 208 10.15 -25.58 -3.17
N GLY A 209 9.47 -26.71 -3.00
CA GLY A 209 9.92 -28.01 -3.50
C GLY A 209 9.89 -28.11 -5.03
N SER A 210 10.51 -29.17 -5.56
CA SER A 210 10.45 -29.49 -7.00
C SER A 210 9.06 -29.87 -7.50
N ASP A 211 8.17 -30.25 -6.58
CA ASP A 211 6.75 -30.50 -6.80
C ASP A 211 5.87 -29.24 -6.61
N ASN A 212 6.49 -28.06 -6.45
CA ASN A 212 5.84 -26.79 -6.14
C ASN A 212 5.10 -26.76 -4.79
N SER A 213 5.34 -27.72 -3.90
CA SER A 213 4.90 -27.63 -2.50
C SER A 213 5.70 -26.56 -1.75
N VAL A 214 5.13 -26.04 -0.67
CA VAL A 214 5.82 -25.10 0.23
C VAL A 214 6.08 -25.78 1.57
N ASP A 215 7.33 -25.75 2.04
CA ASP A 215 7.74 -26.41 3.28
C ASP A 215 7.17 -25.70 4.52
N ALA A 216 6.17 -26.33 5.13
CA ALA A 216 5.50 -25.82 6.33
C ALA A 216 6.43 -25.76 7.57
N SER A 217 7.51 -26.55 7.62
CA SER A 217 8.48 -26.51 8.71
C SER A 217 9.37 -25.27 8.61
N LEU A 218 9.78 -24.88 7.40
CA LEU A 218 10.47 -23.61 7.16
C LEU A 218 9.55 -22.42 7.45
N VAL A 219 8.28 -22.46 7.00
CA VAL A 219 7.30 -21.43 7.36
C VAL A 219 7.11 -21.33 8.88
N SER A 220 7.09 -22.47 9.59
CA SER A 220 7.05 -22.49 11.07
C SER A 220 8.27 -21.82 11.69
N GLY A 221 9.46 -22.06 11.15
CA GLY A 221 10.69 -21.34 11.55
C GLY A 221 10.55 -19.83 11.37
N MET A 222 9.98 -19.38 10.24
CA MET A 222 9.77 -17.96 9.94
C MET A 222 8.79 -17.31 10.91
N VAL A 223 7.68 -17.97 11.23
CA VAL A 223 6.70 -17.46 12.21
C VAL A 223 7.34 -17.34 13.59
N GLN A 224 8.02 -18.38 14.07
CA GLN A 224 8.68 -18.36 15.37
C GLN A 224 9.71 -17.25 15.45
N GLN A 225 10.52 -17.10 14.40
CA GLN A 225 11.56 -16.08 14.36
C GLN A 225 10.96 -14.68 14.25
N SER A 226 9.82 -14.49 13.57
CA SER A 226 9.12 -13.21 13.50
C SER A 226 8.65 -12.74 14.87
N VAL A 227 8.03 -13.63 15.66
CA VAL A 227 7.62 -13.32 17.04
C VAL A 227 8.82 -12.95 17.91
N LYS A 228 9.94 -13.69 17.78
CA LYS A 228 11.19 -13.39 18.50
C LYS A 228 11.79 -12.04 18.09
N ASN A 229 11.82 -11.73 16.79
CA ASN A 229 12.32 -10.47 16.27
C ASN A 229 11.53 -9.28 16.84
N ILE A 230 10.20 -9.36 16.85
CA ILE A 230 9.34 -8.30 17.41
C ILE A 230 9.53 -8.19 18.93
N ALA A 231 9.69 -9.31 19.64
CA ALA A 231 9.98 -9.28 21.08
C ALA A 231 11.34 -8.63 21.39
N ALA A 232 12.35 -8.81 20.53
CA ALA A 232 13.71 -8.32 20.74
C ALA A 232 13.96 -6.89 20.22
N THR A 233 13.11 -6.36 19.34
CA THR A 233 13.33 -5.05 18.70
C THR A 233 13.25 -3.88 19.69
N ASN A 234 13.98 -2.81 19.35
CA ASN A 234 13.94 -1.48 19.99
C ASN A 234 13.19 -0.46 19.13
N ASP A 235 12.61 -0.89 18.00
CA ASP A 235 11.80 -0.04 17.13
C ASP A 235 10.57 0.48 17.89
N ALA A 236 10.49 1.80 18.06
CA ALA A 236 9.41 2.46 18.77
C ALA A 236 8.04 2.23 18.10
N SER A 237 8.00 2.07 16.76
CA SER A 237 6.77 1.75 16.03
C SER A 237 6.24 0.35 16.34
N LEU A 238 7.06 -0.53 16.94
CA LEU A 238 6.64 -1.87 17.37
C LEU A 238 6.33 -1.97 18.86
N ALA A 239 6.34 -0.88 19.63
CA ALA A 239 6.12 -0.93 21.07
C ALA A 239 4.77 -1.57 21.46
N ALA A 240 3.69 -1.18 20.79
CA ALA A 240 2.36 -1.74 21.00
C ALA A 240 2.28 -3.21 20.57
N ALA A 241 2.80 -3.54 19.38
CA ALA A 241 2.85 -4.91 18.89
C ALA A 241 3.67 -5.83 19.80
N LYS A 242 4.80 -5.35 20.32
CA LYS A 242 5.65 -6.07 21.28
C LYS A 242 4.89 -6.36 22.58
N ALA A 243 4.15 -5.39 23.10
CA ALA A 243 3.31 -5.59 24.28
C ALA A 243 2.18 -6.61 24.02
N GLY A 244 1.47 -6.47 22.89
CA GLY A 244 0.38 -7.38 22.51
C GLY A 244 0.85 -8.81 22.25
N LEU A 245 2.01 -8.98 21.60
CA LEU A 245 2.56 -10.29 21.26
C LEU A 245 3.30 -10.96 22.42
N GLY A 246 3.77 -10.21 23.42
CA GLY A 246 4.58 -10.73 24.53
C GLY A 246 3.90 -11.81 25.38
N GLY A 247 2.57 -11.91 25.33
CA GLY A 247 1.80 -12.96 26.01
C GLY A 247 1.74 -14.30 25.25
N PHE A 248 2.12 -14.35 23.97
CA PHE A 248 1.95 -15.53 23.13
C PHE A 248 3.23 -16.38 23.04
N SER A 249 3.05 -17.68 22.92
CA SER A 249 4.12 -18.63 22.60
C SER A 249 4.39 -18.63 21.10
N ALA A 250 5.63 -18.29 20.72
CA ALA A 250 6.07 -18.32 19.33
C ALA A 250 5.84 -19.68 18.66
N SER A 251 6.05 -20.79 19.38
CA SER A 251 5.81 -22.14 18.88
C SER A 251 4.32 -22.43 18.70
N SER A 252 3.47 -21.98 19.62
CA SER A 252 2.02 -22.17 19.52
C SER A 252 1.43 -21.41 18.33
N VAL A 253 1.85 -20.16 18.12
CA VAL A 253 1.46 -19.37 16.94
C VAL A 253 1.91 -20.07 15.66
N ALA A 254 3.16 -20.54 15.61
CA ALA A 254 3.70 -21.22 14.43
C ALA A 254 2.98 -22.55 14.12
N VAL A 255 2.76 -23.41 15.11
CA VAL A 255 2.04 -24.68 14.93
C VAL A 255 0.62 -24.45 14.40
N LEU A 256 -0.05 -23.37 14.84
CA LEU A 256 -1.40 -23.06 14.36
C LEU A 256 -1.41 -22.68 12.87
N ILE A 257 -0.56 -21.75 12.44
CA ILE A 257 -0.76 -21.09 11.14
C ILE A 257 0.07 -21.64 10.00
N SER A 258 1.20 -22.30 10.27
CA SER A 258 2.22 -22.57 9.24
C SER A 258 1.71 -23.43 8.10
N SER A 259 0.90 -24.46 8.38
CA SER A 259 0.31 -25.32 7.35
C SER A 259 -0.66 -24.55 6.45
N ALA A 260 -1.44 -23.62 7.02
CA ALA A 260 -2.40 -22.82 6.25
C ALA A 260 -1.67 -21.79 5.37
N VAL A 261 -0.65 -21.12 5.92
CA VAL A 261 0.19 -20.17 5.18
C VAL A 261 0.94 -20.87 4.04
N ALA A 262 1.55 -22.02 4.31
CA ALA A 262 2.22 -22.83 3.30
C ALA A 262 1.24 -23.31 2.20
N GLY A 263 0.03 -23.74 2.59
CA GLY A 263 -1.02 -24.13 1.64
C GLY A 263 -1.45 -22.99 0.71
N GLN A 264 -1.62 -21.77 1.23
CA GLN A 264 -1.94 -20.59 0.41
C GLN A 264 -0.80 -20.23 -0.54
N ALA A 265 0.45 -20.30 -0.08
CA ALA A 265 1.62 -20.04 -0.93
C ALA A 265 1.77 -21.12 -2.02
N ALA A 266 1.54 -22.39 -1.70
CA ALA A 266 1.57 -23.49 -2.66
C ALA A 266 0.45 -23.40 -3.72
N ALA A 267 -0.69 -22.80 -3.38
CA ALA A 267 -1.75 -22.53 -4.34
C ALA A 267 -1.29 -21.54 -5.44
N LEU A 268 -0.39 -20.60 -5.12
CA LEU A 268 0.16 -19.65 -6.09
C LEU A 268 1.25 -20.27 -6.97
N THR A 269 2.09 -21.14 -6.42
CA THR A 269 3.12 -21.88 -7.19
C THR A 269 2.51 -22.87 -8.19
N THR A 270 1.29 -23.35 -7.93
CA THR A 270 0.56 -24.31 -8.78
C THR A 270 -0.55 -23.69 -9.63
N ALA A 271 -0.84 -22.41 -9.45
CA ALA A 271 -1.87 -21.69 -10.21
C ALA A 271 -1.58 -21.71 -11.72
N SER A 272 -2.64 -21.84 -12.52
CA SER A 272 -2.55 -21.56 -13.95
C SER A 272 -2.39 -20.05 -14.19
N ASP A 273 -1.73 -19.67 -15.29
CA ASP A 273 -1.48 -18.25 -15.58
C ASP A 273 -2.78 -17.45 -15.72
N ALA A 274 -3.85 -18.09 -16.21
CA ALA A 274 -5.18 -17.49 -16.32
C ALA A 274 -5.84 -17.19 -14.96
N ASN A 275 -5.54 -17.98 -13.92
CA ASN A 275 -6.14 -17.83 -12.59
C ASN A 275 -5.21 -17.17 -11.57
N LEU A 276 -3.93 -17.00 -11.90
CA LEU A 276 -2.91 -16.50 -10.97
C LEU A 276 -3.32 -15.17 -10.34
N LEU A 277 -3.87 -14.25 -11.14
CA LEU A 277 -4.28 -12.93 -10.69
C LEU A 277 -5.44 -12.99 -9.69
N SER A 278 -6.55 -13.64 -10.05
CA SER A 278 -7.73 -13.74 -9.20
C SER A 278 -7.43 -14.53 -7.92
N GLN A 279 -6.57 -15.55 -8.01
CA GLN A 279 -6.11 -16.31 -6.86
C GLN A 279 -5.22 -15.48 -5.93
N THR A 280 -4.30 -14.70 -6.49
CA THR A 280 -3.46 -13.76 -5.72
C THR A 280 -4.31 -12.75 -4.97
N GLN A 281 -5.25 -12.10 -5.67
CA GLN A 281 -6.13 -11.10 -5.06
C GLN A 281 -6.99 -11.70 -3.94
N SER A 282 -7.56 -12.89 -4.17
CA SER A 282 -8.36 -13.63 -3.18
C SER A 282 -7.53 -13.95 -1.94
N LEU A 283 -6.33 -14.52 -2.12
CA LEU A 283 -5.47 -14.95 -1.02
C LEU A 283 -4.88 -13.78 -0.22
N GLN A 284 -4.52 -12.67 -0.86
CA GLN A 284 -4.03 -11.48 -0.17
C GLN A 284 -5.12 -10.78 0.66
N SER A 285 -6.37 -10.88 0.19
CA SER A 285 -7.52 -10.31 0.89
C SER A 285 -8.13 -11.25 1.93
N ASN A 286 -7.68 -12.50 2.01
CA ASN A 286 -8.27 -13.54 2.87
C ASN A 286 -7.83 -13.35 4.33
N PRO A 287 -8.76 -13.02 5.26
CA PRO A 287 -8.42 -12.75 6.65
C PRO A 287 -8.47 -14.01 7.54
N THR A 288 -8.82 -15.18 6.98
CA THR A 288 -9.14 -16.41 7.73
C THR A 288 -8.04 -16.82 8.70
N ILE A 289 -6.78 -16.85 8.27
CA ILE A 289 -5.67 -17.28 9.14
C ILE A 289 -5.49 -16.31 10.31
N ALA A 290 -5.49 -15.01 10.04
CA ALA A 290 -5.31 -13.98 11.05
C ALA A 290 -6.49 -13.93 12.03
N ASN A 291 -7.72 -13.97 11.53
CA ASN A 291 -8.94 -13.99 12.33
C ASN A 291 -9.05 -15.28 13.17
N ALA A 292 -8.67 -16.43 12.61
CA ALA A 292 -8.64 -17.70 13.34
C ALA A 292 -7.64 -17.63 14.50
N ALA A 293 -6.41 -17.18 14.24
CA ALA A 293 -5.39 -17.01 15.26
C ALA A 293 -5.85 -16.07 16.39
N TYR A 294 -6.48 -14.95 16.05
CA TYR A 294 -7.06 -14.05 17.03
C TYR A 294 -8.22 -14.68 17.81
N GLY A 295 -9.13 -15.37 17.11
CA GLY A 295 -10.28 -16.06 17.71
C GLY A 295 -9.91 -17.15 18.71
N VAL A 296 -8.73 -17.77 18.55
CA VAL A 296 -8.18 -18.77 19.48
C VAL A 296 -7.00 -18.26 20.31
N ALA A 297 -6.82 -16.95 20.43
CA ALA A 297 -5.65 -16.34 21.07
C ALA A 297 -5.39 -16.88 22.50
N SER A 298 -6.45 -17.23 23.25
CA SER A 298 -6.31 -17.81 24.60
C SER A 298 -5.61 -19.17 24.63
N LEU A 299 -5.60 -19.92 23.52
CA LEU A 299 -4.85 -21.17 23.34
C LEU A 299 -3.40 -20.96 22.89
N LEU A 300 -3.05 -19.74 22.45
CA LEU A 300 -1.71 -19.38 21.96
C LEU A 300 -0.79 -18.86 23.07
N GLY A 301 -1.33 -18.63 24.28
CA GLY A 301 -0.61 -18.02 25.39
C GLY A 301 0.58 -18.86 25.88
N SER A 302 1.67 -18.19 26.26
CA SER A 302 2.85 -18.84 26.85
C SER A 302 2.51 -19.63 28.13
N ALA A 303 1.51 -19.20 28.90
CA ALA A 303 1.02 -19.88 30.10
C ALA A 303 0.32 -21.23 29.85
N VAL A 304 -0.11 -21.50 28.62
CA VAL A 304 -0.79 -22.76 28.24
C VAL A 304 0.02 -23.61 27.27
N ALA A 305 1.11 -23.08 26.69
CA ALA A 305 1.88 -23.70 25.62
C ALA A 305 2.37 -25.13 25.94
N GLY A 306 2.73 -25.43 27.20
CA GLY A 306 3.16 -26.78 27.61
C GLY A 306 2.02 -27.78 27.83
N ARG A 307 0.76 -27.36 27.73
CA ARG A 307 -0.44 -28.17 27.99
C ARG A 307 -1.26 -28.44 26.73
N VAL A 308 -1.07 -27.64 25.69
CA VAL A 308 -1.81 -27.73 24.43
C VAL A 308 -0.97 -28.34 23.32
N ASP A 309 -1.64 -29.04 22.41
CA ASP A 309 -1.08 -29.46 21.12
C ASP A 309 -1.98 -28.94 20.00
N LEU A 310 -1.51 -27.91 19.30
CA LEU A 310 -2.28 -27.22 18.27
C LEU A 310 -2.14 -27.87 16.89
N THR A 311 -1.41 -28.99 16.76
CA THR A 311 -1.13 -29.62 15.46
C THR A 311 -2.42 -30.03 14.73
N ALA A 312 -3.38 -30.61 15.43
CA ALA A 312 -4.67 -30.97 14.85
C ALA A 312 -5.48 -29.74 14.43
N LEU A 313 -5.45 -28.67 15.24
CA LEU A 313 -6.13 -27.42 14.93
C LEU A 313 -5.51 -26.72 13.72
N GLY A 314 -4.18 -26.64 13.63
CA GLY A 314 -3.50 -26.03 12.50
C GLY A 314 -3.71 -26.81 11.18
N ARG A 315 -3.76 -28.14 11.24
CA ARG A 315 -4.15 -28.97 10.08
C ARG A 315 -5.60 -28.70 9.66
N ALA A 316 -6.54 -28.68 10.60
CA ALA A 316 -7.93 -28.38 10.30
C ALA A 316 -8.10 -26.97 9.71
N LEU A 317 -7.35 -25.98 10.23
CA LEU A 317 -7.30 -24.61 9.69
C LEU A 317 -6.79 -24.59 8.24
N SER A 318 -5.74 -25.35 7.92
CA SER A 318 -5.25 -25.43 6.52
C SER A 318 -6.24 -26.05 5.54
N GLN A 319 -7.24 -26.78 6.04
CA GLN A 319 -8.30 -27.41 5.25
C GLN A 319 -9.61 -26.59 5.26
N LEU A 320 -9.64 -25.46 5.97
CA LEU A 320 -10.76 -24.52 5.92
C LEU A 320 -10.78 -23.87 4.53
N GLY A 321 -11.62 -24.42 3.67
CA GLY A 321 -12.09 -23.76 2.44
C GLY A 321 -13.55 -23.35 2.59
N ASP A 322 -14.04 -22.58 1.62
CA ASP A 322 -15.44 -22.14 1.57
C ASP A 322 -16.37 -23.35 1.72
N ASN A 323 -17.29 -23.30 2.68
CA ASN A 323 -18.30 -24.33 2.95
C ASN A 323 -17.78 -25.72 3.35
N ASN A 324 -16.53 -25.88 3.80
CA ASN A 324 -16.04 -27.16 4.32
C ASN A 324 -16.54 -27.44 5.74
N ALA A 325 -17.75 -28.02 5.85
CA ALA A 325 -18.38 -28.36 7.12
C ALA A 325 -17.55 -29.35 7.96
N ALA A 326 -16.86 -30.30 7.32
CA ALA A 326 -16.02 -31.27 8.01
C ALA A 326 -14.79 -30.60 8.64
N ALA A 327 -14.10 -29.72 7.92
CA ALA A 327 -12.99 -28.94 8.46
C ALA A 327 -13.47 -28.01 9.59
N SER A 328 -14.64 -27.38 9.42
CA SER A 328 -15.23 -26.51 10.45
C SER A 328 -15.54 -27.28 11.74
N ALA A 329 -16.10 -28.48 11.63
CA ALA A 329 -16.34 -29.37 12.77
C ALA A 329 -15.03 -29.82 13.43
N ALA A 330 -14.01 -30.15 12.63
CA ALA A 330 -12.68 -30.53 13.13
C ALA A 330 -12.01 -29.39 13.89
N VAL A 331 -12.13 -28.14 13.41
CA VAL A 331 -11.64 -26.95 14.10
C VAL A 331 -12.33 -26.77 15.45
N LEU A 332 -13.66 -26.77 15.49
CA LEU A 332 -14.42 -26.60 16.74
C LEU A 332 -14.11 -27.70 17.76
N SER A 333 -14.02 -28.94 17.30
CA SER A 333 -13.64 -30.08 18.14
C SER A 333 -12.22 -29.92 18.70
N ALA A 334 -11.25 -29.55 17.86
CA ALA A 334 -9.88 -29.34 18.30
C ALA A 334 -9.79 -28.20 19.33
N ILE A 335 -10.50 -27.08 19.13
CA ILE A 335 -10.54 -25.97 20.08
C ILE A 335 -11.06 -26.43 21.45
N ALA A 336 -12.17 -27.18 21.48
CA ALA A 336 -12.74 -27.68 22.73
C ALA A 336 -11.77 -28.60 23.49
N VAL A 337 -11.12 -29.53 22.78
CA VAL A 337 -10.11 -30.44 23.36
C VAL A 337 -8.94 -29.66 23.95
N GLN A 338 -8.40 -28.68 23.22
CA GLN A 338 -7.24 -27.92 23.69
C GLN A 338 -7.60 -26.96 24.82
N ALA A 339 -8.79 -26.36 24.83
CA ALA A 339 -9.26 -25.54 25.94
C ALA A 339 -9.39 -26.36 27.24
N GLN A 340 -9.94 -27.58 27.14
CA GLN A 340 -10.01 -28.50 28.27
C GLN A 340 -8.62 -28.88 28.79
N ARG A 341 -7.66 -29.22 27.90
CA ARG A 341 -6.27 -29.51 28.29
C ARG A 341 -5.56 -28.32 28.93
N ALA A 342 -5.81 -27.13 28.42
CA ALA A 342 -5.30 -25.87 28.97
C ALA A 342 -5.98 -25.46 30.29
N GLY A 343 -7.11 -26.08 30.66
CA GLY A 343 -7.89 -25.68 31.83
C GLY A 343 -8.45 -24.26 31.71
N ILE A 344 -8.84 -23.85 30.50
CA ILE A 344 -9.42 -22.53 30.21
C ILE A 344 -10.86 -22.68 29.67
N PRO A 345 -11.69 -21.64 29.75
CA PRO A 345 -12.98 -21.64 29.06
C PRO A 345 -12.81 -21.87 27.56
N VAL A 346 -13.71 -22.68 26.97
CA VAL A 346 -13.72 -22.92 25.53
C VAL A 346 -13.96 -21.60 24.80
N PRO A 347 -13.05 -21.17 23.90
CA PRO A 347 -13.26 -19.97 23.09
C PRO A 347 -14.56 -20.06 22.29
N VAL A 348 -15.41 -19.04 22.40
CA VAL A 348 -16.61 -18.92 21.57
C VAL A 348 -16.19 -18.37 20.22
N VAL A 349 -16.18 -19.22 19.20
CA VAL A 349 -15.74 -18.85 17.85
C VAL A 349 -16.82 -19.10 16.81
N GLY A 350 -17.07 -18.11 15.95
CA GLY A 350 -17.85 -18.27 14.73
C GLY A 350 -16.92 -18.54 13.56
N ILE A 351 -16.83 -19.78 13.08
CA ILE A 351 -15.92 -20.14 11.97
C ILE A 351 -16.25 -19.34 10.70
N GLY A 352 -17.55 -19.08 10.46
CA GLY A 352 -17.99 -18.24 9.35
C GLY A 352 -17.43 -16.82 9.40
N ASP A 353 -17.24 -16.27 10.60
CA ASP A 353 -16.73 -14.92 10.81
C ASP A 353 -15.25 -14.80 10.45
N TRP A 354 -14.50 -15.91 10.47
CA TRP A 354 -13.07 -15.87 10.14
C TRP A 354 -12.81 -15.52 8.68
N SER A 355 -13.70 -15.95 7.78
CA SER A 355 -13.64 -15.58 6.35
C SER A 355 -14.01 -14.11 6.10
N GLN A 356 -14.64 -13.44 7.06
CA GLN A 356 -15.13 -12.08 6.90
C GLN A 356 -14.02 -11.08 7.21
N PRO A 357 -13.90 -9.99 6.45
CA PRO A 357 -12.99 -8.91 6.81
C PRO A 357 -13.39 -8.33 8.17
N SER A 358 -12.38 -7.93 8.95
CA SER A 358 -12.53 -7.26 10.23
C SER A 358 -11.80 -5.91 10.19
N ASN A 359 -12.10 -5.01 11.14
CA ASN A 359 -11.39 -3.73 11.33
C ASN A 359 -11.36 -2.86 10.06
N TYR A 360 -12.53 -2.41 9.60
CA TYR A 360 -12.66 -1.54 8.43
C TYR A 360 -13.79 -0.51 8.58
N LEU A 361 -13.75 0.51 7.73
CA LEU A 361 -14.82 1.47 7.53
C LEU A 361 -15.64 1.06 6.31
N ALA A 362 -16.91 0.71 6.50
CA ALA A 362 -17.80 0.38 5.40
C ALA A 362 -18.45 1.67 4.86
N ILE A 363 -18.47 1.90 3.55
CA ILE A 363 -19.19 3.02 2.97
C ILE A 363 -20.69 2.73 3.07
N GLN A 364 -21.41 3.52 3.87
CA GLN A 364 -22.81 3.29 4.15
C GLN A 364 -23.64 3.29 2.86
N LYS A 365 -24.43 2.23 2.67
CA LYS A 365 -25.25 1.94 1.48
C LYS A 365 -24.49 1.98 0.16
N ASP A 366 -23.16 1.84 0.20
CA ASP A 366 -22.28 2.01 -0.95
C ASP A 366 -22.64 3.26 -1.74
N SER A 367 -22.67 4.41 -1.05
CA SER A 367 -23.19 5.65 -1.59
C SER A 367 -22.37 6.88 -1.23
N ILE A 368 -22.43 7.88 -2.11
CA ILE A 368 -21.81 9.19 -1.98
C ILE A 368 -22.90 10.26 -2.03
N ALA A 369 -22.77 11.30 -1.21
CA ALA A 369 -23.62 12.47 -1.31
C ALA A 369 -22.88 13.63 -2.01
N ILE A 370 -23.49 14.24 -3.02
CA ILE A 370 -23.01 15.48 -3.66
C ILE A 370 -24.07 16.55 -3.47
N ASN A 371 -23.71 17.65 -2.80
CA ASN A 371 -24.64 18.70 -2.38
C ASN A 371 -25.86 18.15 -1.61
N GLY A 372 -25.64 17.10 -0.81
CA GLY A 372 -26.70 16.40 -0.07
C GLY A 372 -27.53 15.40 -0.88
N ASN A 373 -27.39 15.33 -2.21
CA ASN A 373 -28.06 14.33 -3.05
C ASN A 373 -27.27 13.02 -3.02
N LEU A 374 -27.94 11.92 -2.70
CA LEU A 374 -27.32 10.61 -2.56
C LEU A 374 -27.30 9.85 -3.89
N TYR A 375 -26.14 9.28 -4.23
CA TYR A 375 -25.93 8.43 -5.40
C TYR A 375 -25.21 7.15 -4.96
N THR A 376 -25.59 6.00 -5.51
CA THR A 376 -24.80 4.78 -5.27
C THR A 376 -23.43 4.90 -5.96
N LEU A 377 -22.43 4.16 -5.48
CA LEU A 377 -21.11 4.16 -6.09
C LEU A 377 -21.16 3.68 -7.55
N ASP A 378 -22.07 2.77 -7.90
CA ASP A 378 -22.27 2.32 -9.28
C ASP A 378 -22.87 3.41 -10.17
N GLN A 379 -23.87 4.15 -9.67
CA GLN A 379 -24.42 5.32 -10.36
C GLN A 379 -23.34 6.38 -10.56
N PHE A 380 -22.59 6.67 -9.50
CA PHE A 380 -21.50 7.64 -9.54
C PHE A 380 -20.42 7.21 -10.53
N LEU A 381 -20.02 5.94 -10.55
CA LEU A 381 -19.07 5.41 -11.52
C LEU A 381 -19.57 5.51 -12.97
N SER A 382 -20.87 5.27 -13.20
CA SER A 382 -21.49 5.32 -14.52
C SER A 382 -21.77 6.74 -15.02
N GLY A 383 -21.83 7.71 -14.10
CA GLY A 383 -22.16 9.10 -14.40
C GLY A 383 -23.49 9.55 -13.81
N VAL A 384 -23.44 10.61 -13.01
CA VAL A 384 -24.62 11.27 -12.45
C VAL A 384 -24.73 12.71 -12.94
N THR A 385 -25.95 13.22 -13.05
CA THR A 385 -26.18 14.66 -13.29
C THR A 385 -26.75 15.28 -12.03
N LEU A 386 -26.16 16.38 -11.58
CA LEU A 386 -26.62 17.07 -10.37
C LEU A 386 -27.97 17.76 -10.63
N PRO A 387 -28.96 17.62 -9.73
CA PRO A 387 -30.28 18.20 -9.94
C PRO A 387 -30.26 19.72 -9.78
N GLY A 388 -31.02 20.41 -10.62
CA GLY A 388 -31.13 21.87 -10.64
C GLY A 388 -30.04 22.52 -11.51
N LYS A 389 -29.86 23.83 -11.38
CA LYS A 389 -28.76 24.58 -12.02
C LYS A 389 -27.68 24.92 -10.97
N PRO A 390 -27.12 23.94 -10.24
CA PRO A 390 -26.11 24.26 -9.24
C PRO A 390 -24.89 24.84 -9.95
N THR A 391 -24.34 25.93 -9.44
CA THR A 391 -23.14 26.56 -10.00
C THR A 391 -21.86 25.78 -9.67
N SER A 392 -21.94 24.77 -8.80
CA SER A 392 -20.81 24.01 -8.25
C SER A 392 -21.23 22.74 -7.48
N ALA A 393 -20.31 21.79 -7.35
CA ALA A 393 -20.34 20.75 -6.33
C ALA A 393 -19.66 21.31 -5.06
N ASP A 394 -20.44 21.84 -4.12
CA ASP A 394 -19.97 22.56 -2.93
C ASP A 394 -19.64 21.65 -1.76
N THR A 395 -20.38 20.55 -1.64
CA THR A 395 -20.14 19.54 -0.61
C THR A 395 -20.12 18.15 -1.20
N LEU A 396 -19.15 17.37 -0.73
CA LEU A 396 -19.08 15.94 -0.93
C LEU A 396 -19.15 15.25 0.42
N SER A 397 -19.98 14.24 0.58
CA SER A 397 -20.03 13.48 1.83
C SER A 397 -19.98 11.97 1.63
N LEU A 398 -19.26 11.29 2.52
CA LEU A 398 -19.17 9.84 2.64
C LEU A 398 -19.49 9.43 4.08
N ALA A 399 -20.58 8.69 4.24
CA ALA A 399 -20.98 8.12 5.52
C ALA A 399 -20.34 6.75 5.72
N TYR A 400 -19.85 6.50 6.95
CA TYR A 400 -19.16 5.26 7.28
C TYR A 400 -19.86 4.47 8.40
N THR A 401 -19.96 3.16 8.22
CA THR A 401 -20.26 2.20 9.28
C THR A 401 -18.94 1.61 9.82
N VAL A 402 -18.73 1.71 11.13
CA VAL A 402 -17.50 1.25 11.80
C VAL A 402 -17.60 -0.25 12.12
N VAL A 403 -16.76 -1.08 11.49
CA VAL A 403 -16.70 -2.52 11.72
C VAL A 403 -15.42 -2.90 12.46
N GLY A 404 -15.53 -3.54 13.63
CA GLY A 404 -14.38 -3.83 14.50
C GLY A 404 -13.67 -2.58 15.03
N ASN A 405 -12.34 -2.59 15.01
CA ASN A 405 -11.45 -1.49 15.40
C ASN A 405 -10.65 -1.02 14.17
N PRO A 406 -11.28 -0.30 13.22
CA PRO A 406 -10.62 0.11 11.98
C PRO A 406 -9.50 1.12 12.17
N ILE A 407 -9.49 1.80 13.32
CA ILE A 407 -8.44 2.70 13.74
C ILE A 407 -7.69 2.03 14.89
N PRO A 408 -6.37 1.86 14.80
CA PRO A 408 -5.53 1.26 15.83
C PRO A 408 -5.31 2.24 17.00
N LYS A 409 -4.82 1.71 18.12
CA LYS A 409 -4.32 2.55 19.22
C LYS A 409 -2.90 3.02 18.91
N ASN A 410 -2.63 4.29 19.10
CA ASN A 410 -1.26 4.82 19.08
C ASN A 410 -0.49 4.37 20.35
N ALA A 411 0.79 4.71 20.44
CA ALA A 411 1.65 4.37 21.58
C ALA A 411 1.12 4.90 22.95
N GLY A 412 0.30 5.95 22.94
CA GLY A 412 -0.37 6.49 24.12
C GLY A 412 -1.71 5.82 24.46
N GLY A 413 -2.10 4.76 23.73
CA GLY A 413 -3.36 4.05 23.91
C GLY A 413 -4.59 4.74 23.31
N VAL A 414 -4.41 5.88 22.61
CA VAL A 414 -5.48 6.64 21.97
C VAL A 414 -5.78 6.06 20.60
N VAL A 415 -7.06 5.86 20.28
CA VAL A 415 -7.51 5.30 19.00
C VAL A 415 -7.50 6.37 17.91
N THR A 416 -6.32 6.59 17.33
CA THR A 416 -6.08 7.63 16.33
C THR A 416 -5.02 7.20 15.32
N THR A 417 -5.19 7.59 14.06
CA THR A 417 -4.24 7.28 12.98
C THR A 417 -4.02 8.48 12.07
N ARG A 418 -2.77 8.62 11.60
CA ARG A 418 -2.36 9.64 10.64
C ARG A 418 -2.73 9.16 9.22
N VAL A 419 -3.53 9.95 8.53
CA VAL A 419 -3.92 9.74 7.14
C VAL A 419 -3.49 10.94 6.29
N SER A 420 -3.49 10.73 4.99
CA SER A 420 -3.34 11.75 3.98
C SER A 420 -4.57 11.67 3.07
N LEU A 421 -5.07 12.81 2.64
CA LEU A 421 -6.30 12.89 1.85
C LEU A 421 -5.96 13.39 0.46
N GLY A 422 -6.45 12.71 -0.57
CA GLY A 422 -6.25 13.08 -1.97
C GLY A 422 -7.58 13.26 -2.68
N ALA A 423 -7.66 14.29 -3.52
CA ALA A 423 -8.79 14.50 -4.41
C ALA A 423 -8.28 14.93 -5.80
N GLU A 424 -8.89 14.40 -6.84
CA GLU A 424 -8.65 14.83 -8.22
C GLU A 424 -9.98 15.03 -8.92
N MET A 425 -10.10 16.13 -9.65
CA MET A 425 -11.21 16.43 -10.53
C MET A 425 -10.65 16.81 -11.89
N ALA A 426 -11.04 16.10 -12.92
CA ALA A 426 -10.61 16.34 -14.29
C ALA A 426 -11.83 16.46 -15.21
N ASP A 427 -11.92 17.54 -15.97
CA ASP A 427 -12.92 17.67 -17.03
C ASP A 427 -12.67 16.62 -18.11
N THR A 428 -13.75 15.97 -18.53
CA THR A 428 -13.77 15.01 -19.64
C THR A 428 -14.01 15.68 -20.99
N GLY A 429 -14.50 16.92 -20.96
CA GLY A 429 -14.77 17.75 -22.12
C GLY A 429 -13.61 18.66 -22.51
N SER A 430 -13.94 19.71 -23.26
CA SER A 430 -12.98 20.61 -23.90
C SER A 430 -12.42 21.71 -22.99
N SER A 431 -12.85 21.83 -21.72
CA SER A 431 -12.29 22.86 -20.83
C SER A 431 -10.88 22.50 -20.37
N GLY A 432 -10.50 21.20 -20.40
CA GLY A 432 -9.19 20.73 -19.97
C GLY A 432 -8.87 21.06 -18.50
N LEU A 433 -9.90 21.31 -17.68
CA LEU A 433 -9.73 21.60 -16.26
C LEU A 433 -9.16 20.36 -15.56
N VAL A 434 -8.08 20.53 -14.81
CA VAL A 434 -7.59 19.55 -13.85
C VAL A 434 -7.37 20.27 -12.52
N LEU A 435 -8.00 19.77 -11.47
CA LEU A 435 -7.84 20.21 -10.10
C LEU A 435 -7.39 19.01 -9.26
N GLN A 436 -6.20 19.09 -8.69
CA GLN A 436 -5.68 18.08 -7.77
C GLN A 436 -5.46 18.73 -6.41
N LEU A 437 -5.86 18.03 -5.36
CA LEU A 437 -5.67 18.42 -3.98
C LEU A 437 -5.11 17.27 -3.18
N LEU A 438 -4.18 17.58 -2.29
CA LEU A 438 -3.62 16.63 -1.36
C LEU A 438 -3.40 17.32 -0.01
N VAL A 439 -3.95 16.74 1.06
CA VAL A 439 -3.60 17.09 2.45
C VAL A 439 -2.65 16.02 2.96
N ASP A 440 -1.43 16.42 3.31
CA ASP A 440 -0.37 15.48 3.67
C ASP A 440 -0.61 14.77 5.00
N GLN A 441 -1.25 15.47 5.94
CA GLN A 441 -1.47 14.99 7.30
C GLN A 441 -2.86 15.39 7.82
N ALA A 442 -3.63 14.39 8.23
CA ALA A 442 -4.81 14.51 9.06
C ALA A 442 -4.83 13.37 10.09
N ASP A 443 -5.34 13.64 11.28
CA ASP A 443 -5.55 12.64 12.33
C ASP A 443 -7.01 12.22 12.34
N LEU A 444 -7.28 10.97 11.99
CA LEU A 444 -8.60 10.36 12.14
C LEU A 444 -8.64 9.59 13.46
N SER A 445 -9.63 9.87 14.30
CA SER A 445 -9.79 9.24 15.61
C SER A 445 -11.16 8.60 15.77
N LEU A 446 -11.24 7.52 16.55
CA LEU A 446 -12.47 6.81 16.88
C LEU A 446 -12.67 6.84 18.39
N ASP A 447 -13.80 7.36 18.87
CA ASP A 447 -14.08 7.40 20.31
C ASP A 447 -14.68 6.08 20.85
N GLY A 448 -14.91 6.03 22.17
CA GLY A 448 -15.51 4.86 22.82
C GLY A 448 -16.96 4.57 22.40
N ASN A 449 -17.66 5.55 21.81
CA ASN A 449 -18.99 5.41 21.23
C ASN A 449 -18.96 5.05 19.74
N ARG A 450 -17.77 4.76 19.19
CA ARG A 450 -17.53 4.42 17.79
C ARG A 450 -17.89 5.58 16.83
N GLN A 451 -17.69 6.82 17.30
CA GLN A 451 -17.80 8.04 16.49
C GLN A 451 -16.43 8.46 15.96
N LEU A 452 -16.38 8.74 14.66
CA LEU A 452 -15.22 9.24 13.95
C LEU A 452 -15.09 10.75 14.15
N SER A 453 -13.85 11.20 14.23
CA SER A 453 -13.48 12.62 14.22
C SER A 453 -12.21 12.81 13.42
N ILE A 454 -12.06 13.98 12.81
CA ILE A 454 -10.88 14.35 12.03
C ILE A 454 -10.30 15.65 12.56
N SER A 455 -8.98 15.70 12.68
CA SER A 455 -8.23 16.93 12.90
C SER A 455 -7.07 17.02 11.91
N VAL A 456 -6.57 18.23 11.70
CA VAL A 456 -5.45 18.52 10.78
C VAL A 456 -4.42 19.21 11.66
N PRO A 457 -3.23 18.59 11.87
CA PRO A 457 -2.22 19.14 12.76
C PRO A 457 -1.65 20.44 12.18
N ALA A 458 -1.11 21.31 13.04
CA ALA A 458 -0.61 22.63 12.63
C ALA A 458 0.54 22.58 11.60
N GLY A 459 1.26 21.45 11.53
CA GLY A 459 2.33 21.20 10.56
C GLY A 459 1.85 20.66 9.21
N ALA A 460 0.55 20.40 9.04
CA ALA A 460 0.01 19.89 7.79
C ALA A 460 0.02 20.95 6.69
N SER A 461 0.25 20.47 5.46
CA SER A 461 0.20 21.25 4.23
C SER A 461 -0.84 20.68 3.26
N MET A 462 -1.46 21.56 2.49
CA MET A 462 -2.28 21.18 1.34
C MET A 462 -1.59 21.61 0.06
N TYR A 463 -1.37 20.62 -0.79
CA TYR A 463 -0.78 20.79 -2.10
C TYR A 463 -1.92 20.83 -3.11
N VAL A 464 -1.90 21.84 -3.97
CA VAL A 464 -2.95 22.10 -4.94
C VAL A 464 -2.31 22.27 -6.30
N PHE A 465 -2.79 21.53 -7.29
CA PHE A 465 -2.47 21.76 -8.69
C PHE A 465 -3.73 22.11 -9.46
N ILE A 466 -3.62 23.13 -10.32
CA ILE A 466 -4.72 23.60 -11.16
C ILE A 466 -4.22 23.82 -12.57
N LYS A 467 -4.96 23.30 -13.55
CA LYS A 467 -4.78 23.60 -14.97
C LYS A 467 -6.14 23.89 -15.60
N THR A 468 -6.21 24.87 -16.49
CA THR A 468 -7.40 25.17 -17.30
C THR A 468 -7.00 25.29 -18.77
N GLY A 469 -7.66 24.54 -19.65
CA GLY A 469 -7.43 24.56 -21.10
C GLY A 469 -5.95 24.35 -21.50
N SER A 470 -5.50 25.16 -22.46
CA SER A 470 -4.11 25.18 -22.95
C SER A 470 -3.15 26.03 -22.10
N SER A 471 -3.58 26.50 -20.92
CA SER A 471 -2.74 27.27 -20.00
C SER A 471 -1.68 26.38 -19.34
N ALA A 472 -0.53 26.96 -18.98
CA ALA A 472 0.42 26.29 -18.08
C ALA A 472 -0.26 26.02 -16.73
N GLY A 473 -0.10 24.81 -16.19
CA GLY A 473 -0.62 24.46 -14.87
C GLY A 473 0.09 25.23 -13.75
N ALA A 474 -0.58 25.42 -12.62
CA ALA A 474 -0.05 26.12 -11.46
C ALA A 474 -0.08 25.22 -10.22
N ASN A 475 0.96 25.33 -9.38
CA ASN A 475 1.10 24.60 -8.13
C ASN A 475 1.08 25.57 -6.94
N PHE A 476 0.41 25.17 -5.87
CA PHE A 476 0.31 25.93 -4.64
C PHE A 476 0.47 25.01 -3.43
N THR A 477 1.13 25.54 -2.39
CA THR A 477 1.21 24.89 -1.08
C THR A 477 0.61 25.82 -0.05
N LEU A 478 -0.50 25.39 0.55
CA LEU A 478 -1.13 26.06 1.66
C LEU A 478 -0.59 25.45 2.96
N THR A 479 -0.22 26.29 3.92
CA THR A 479 0.25 25.87 5.25
C THR A 479 -0.71 26.39 6.33
N LYS A 480 -0.67 25.79 7.54
CA LYS A 480 -1.53 26.17 8.68
C LYS A 480 -3.03 26.03 8.41
N ILE A 481 -3.38 24.92 7.79
CA ILE A 481 -4.75 24.62 7.37
C ILE A 481 -5.52 24.13 8.58
N SER A 482 -6.66 24.74 8.86
CA SER A 482 -7.55 24.26 9.92
C SER A 482 -8.51 23.22 9.34
N ALA A 483 -8.53 22.02 9.93
CA ALA A 483 -9.40 20.91 9.49
C ALA A 483 -10.85 21.33 9.33
N SER A 484 -11.39 22.05 10.32
CA SER A 484 -12.79 22.43 10.40
C SER A 484 -13.24 23.38 9.28
N GLN A 485 -12.30 24.00 8.56
CA GLN A 485 -12.62 24.86 7.42
C GLN A 485 -12.97 24.05 6.17
N PHE A 486 -12.47 22.81 6.05
CA PHE A 486 -12.55 22.03 4.81
C PHE A 486 -13.16 20.64 5.01
N PHE A 487 -13.03 20.09 6.21
CA PHE A 487 -13.50 18.76 6.59
C PHE A 487 -14.39 18.85 7.81
N GLN A 488 -15.49 18.12 7.77
CA GLN A 488 -16.37 17.93 8.91
C GLN A 488 -16.69 16.44 9.02
N ILE A 489 -16.66 15.89 10.23
CA ILE A 489 -17.28 14.59 10.50
C ILE A 489 -18.42 14.81 11.49
N ALA A 490 -19.61 14.38 11.10
CA ALA A 490 -20.79 14.35 11.96
C ALA A 490 -21.52 13.03 11.75
N ASN A 491 -21.81 12.28 12.82
CA ASN A 491 -22.44 10.96 12.76
C ASN A 491 -21.72 10.00 11.78
N ASN A 492 -20.39 9.94 11.84
CA ASN A 492 -19.54 9.18 10.92
C ASN A 492 -19.67 9.57 9.44
N ASN A 493 -20.26 10.72 9.13
CA ASN A 493 -20.34 11.27 7.78
C ASN A 493 -19.23 12.30 7.56
N LEU A 494 -18.21 11.91 6.80
CA LEU A 494 -17.12 12.78 6.39
C LEU A 494 -17.59 13.66 5.24
N THR A 495 -17.69 14.96 5.49
CA THR A 495 -18.02 15.98 4.49
C THR A 495 -16.80 16.82 4.16
N VAL A 496 -16.50 16.91 2.87
CA VAL A 496 -15.52 17.83 2.30
C VAL A 496 -16.26 19.05 1.73
N ASN A 497 -15.93 20.25 2.22
CA ASN A 497 -16.49 21.49 1.72
C ASN A 497 -15.65 22.04 0.56
N THR A 498 -15.80 21.44 -0.60
CA THR A 498 -15.08 21.76 -1.83
C THR A 498 -15.28 23.22 -2.27
N GLY A 499 -16.46 23.80 -2.02
CA GLY A 499 -16.72 25.21 -2.30
C GLY A 499 -15.87 26.15 -1.43
N THR A 500 -15.68 25.82 -0.15
CA THR A 500 -14.84 26.61 0.76
C THR A 500 -13.36 26.44 0.46
N VAL A 501 -12.92 25.21 0.15
CA VAL A 501 -11.58 24.93 -0.36
C VAL A 501 -11.27 25.83 -1.56
N LEU A 502 -12.16 25.83 -2.55
CA LEU A 502 -11.97 26.61 -3.77
C LEU A 502 -11.94 28.11 -3.47
N LYS A 503 -12.87 28.64 -2.67
CA LYS A 503 -12.86 30.06 -2.26
C LYS A 503 -11.57 30.46 -1.55
N HIS A 504 -11.07 29.60 -0.67
CA HIS A 504 -9.82 29.85 0.06
C HIS A 504 -8.61 29.85 -0.87
N ILE A 505 -8.54 28.91 -1.81
CA ILE A 505 -7.51 28.92 -2.85
C ILE A 505 -7.62 30.23 -3.65
N LEU A 506 -8.81 30.58 -4.14
CA LEU A 506 -9.03 31.79 -4.94
C LEU A 506 -8.64 33.08 -4.19
N SER A 507 -8.87 33.16 -2.88
CA SER A 507 -8.48 34.35 -2.09
C SER A 507 -6.97 34.46 -1.88
N GLN A 508 -6.26 33.34 -1.70
CA GLN A 508 -4.80 33.32 -1.59
C GLN A 508 -4.11 33.64 -2.93
N LEU A 509 -4.79 33.37 -4.05
CA LEU A 509 -4.29 33.60 -5.42
C LEU A 509 -4.59 34.99 -5.99
N GLY A 510 -5.22 35.86 -5.20
CA GLY A 510 -5.72 37.19 -5.59
C GLY A 510 -4.70 38.21 -6.13
N GLY A 511 -3.47 37.79 -6.46
CA GLY A 511 -2.45 38.62 -7.10
C GLY A 511 -1.65 37.98 -8.24
N GLN A 512 -1.93 36.73 -8.66
CA GLN A 512 -1.02 36.00 -9.57
C GLN A 512 -1.65 35.32 -10.81
N SER A 513 -2.98 35.26 -11.02
CA SER A 513 -3.50 34.49 -12.18
C SER A 513 -4.91 34.88 -12.65
N GLY A 514 -5.05 35.96 -13.42
CA GLY A 514 -6.35 36.46 -13.89
C GLY A 514 -7.17 35.51 -14.80
N ALA A 515 -6.53 34.56 -15.51
CA ALA A 515 -7.21 33.66 -16.46
C ALA A 515 -7.56 32.28 -15.87
N VAL A 516 -6.65 31.64 -15.11
CA VAL A 516 -6.87 30.33 -14.49
C VAL A 516 -7.99 30.38 -13.44
N LEU A 517 -8.11 31.50 -12.72
CA LEU A 517 -9.17 31.72 -11.73
C LEU A 517 -10.55 32.03 -12.34
N ALA A 518 -10.63 32.49 -13.59
CA ALA A 518 -11.89 32.82 -14.23
C ALA A 518 -12.71 31.56 -14.57
N GLY A 519 -12.04 30.48 -14.99
CA GLY A 519 -12.68 29.19 -15.30
C GLY A 519 -13.25 28.43 -14.09
N LEU A 520 -12.82 28.77 -12.87
CA LEU A 520 -13.27 28.14 -11.63
C LEU A 520 -14.53 28.79 -11.01
N LYS A 521 -14.94 29.96 -11.50
CA LYS A 521 -16.09 30.71 -10.95
C LYS A 521 -17.46 30.21 -11.44
N SER A 522 -17.48 29.43 -12.51
CA SER A 522 -18.69 28.85 -13.11
C SER A 522 -18.35 27.49 -13.72
N LEU A 523 -18.23 26.48 -12.86
CA LEU A 523 -17.96 25.12 -13.32
C LEU A 523 -19.22 24.54 -13.98
N SER A 524 -19.14 24.22 -15.26
CA SER A 524 -20.12 23.42 -15.98
C SER A 524 -19.41 22.37 -16.81
N GLY A 525 -20.08 21.24 -17.06
CA GLY A 525 -19.53 20.12 -17.79
C GLY A 525 -19.47 18.83 -16.97
N THR A 526 -18.79 17.83 -17.54
CA THR A 526 -18.73 16.47 -17.00
C THR A 526 -17.33 16.20 -16.48
N PHE A 527 -17.22 15.88 -15.19
CA PHE A 527 -15.95 15.73 -14.49
C PHE A 527 -15.76 14.30 -14.00
N ASN A 528 -14.57 13.75 -14.26
CA ASN A 528 -14.05 12.58 -13.56
C ASN A 528 -13.52 13.02 -12.20
N MET A 529 -13.90 12.31 -11.15
CA MET A 529 -13.53 12.63 -9.78
C MET A 529 -12.99 11.43 -9.05
N LYS A 530 -11.95 11.65 -8.25
CA LYS A 530 -11.34 10.67 -7.34
C LYS A 530 -11.27 11.26 -5.94
N PHE A 531 -11.57 10.46 -4.93
CA PHE A 531 -11.28 10.76 -3.53
C PHE A 531 -10.57 9.58 -2.90
N ILE A 532 -9.53 9.86 -2.14
CA ILE A 532 -8.62 8.86 -1.61
C ILE A 532 -8.30 9.21 -0.17
N VAL A 533 -8.31 8.20 0.69
CA VAL A 533 -7.74 8.28 2.02
C VAL A 533 -6.63 7.24 2.15
N SER A 534 -5.44 7.68 2.53
CA SER A 534 -4.36 6.75 2.84
C SER A 534 -4.64 6.06 4.17
N ASN A 535 -3.94 4.95 4.42
CA ASN A 535 -3.81 4.39 5.76
C ASN A 535 -5.12 3.89 6.42
N LEU A 536 -6.21 3.72 5.67
CA LEU A 536 -7.48 3.17 6.14
C LEU A 536 -7.92 1.99 5.29
N ASN A 537 -8.48 0.98 5.95
CA ASN A 537 -9.21 -0.11 5.30
C ASN A 537 -10.65 0.35 5.08
N VAL A 538 -11.02 0.62 3.84
CA VAL A 538 -12.36 1.07 3.44
C VAL A 538 -12.98 0.01 2.54
N ARG A 539 -14.24 -0.35 2.79
CA ARG A 539 -14.92 -1.45 2.10
C ARG A 539 -16.34 -1.07 1.71
N SER A 540 -16.91 -1.85 0.79
CA SER A 540 -18.35 -1.82 0.56
C SER A 540 -19.10 -2.34 1.79
N GLU A 541 -20.22 -1.73 2.12
CA GLU A 541 -21.13 -2.23 3.16
C GLU A 541 -21.90 -3.46 2.68
N THR A 542 -22.27 -3.51 1.39
CA THR A 542 -23.10 -4.58 0.83
C THR A 542 -22.35 -5.90 0.69
N ASN A 543 -21.16 -5.88 0.08
CA ASN A 543 -20.42 -7.10 -0.27
C ASN A 543 -19.11 -7.26 0.53
N LYS A 544 -18.74 -6.27 1.35
CA LYS A 544 -17.52 -6.25 2.19
C LYS A 544 -16.21 -6.34 1.39
N SER A 545 -16.23 -6.15 0.07
CA SER A 545 -15.01 -6.07 -0.73
C SER A 545 -14.27 -4.77 -0.40
N ALA A 546 -12.93 -4.78 -0.48
CA ALA A 546 -12.18 -3.54 -0.48
C ALA A 546 -12.69 -2.63 -1.60
N VAL A 547 -12.84 -1.34 -1.32
CA VAL A 547 -13.05 -0.37 -2.41
C VAL A 547 -11.77 -0.27 -3.24
N LYS A 548 -11.85 0.34 -4.42
CA LYS A 548 -10.72 0.38 -5.35
C LYS A 548 -9.54 1.14 -4.73
N GLY A 549 -8.34 0.58 -4.83
CA GLY A 549 -7.09 1.30 -4.59
C GLY A 549 -6.89 2.36 -5.68
N LEU A 550 -6.64 3.59 -5.26
CA LEU A 550 -6.48 4.74 -6.14
C LEU A 550 -5.23 5.52 -5.73
N SER A 551 -4.72 6.31 -6.67
CA SER A 551 -3.65 7.28 -6.42
C SER A 551 -4.01 8.64 -7.02
N VAL A 552 -3.65 9.70 -6.29
CA VAL A 552 -3.66 11.09 -6.76
C VAL A 552 -2.24 11.62 -6.59
N LEU A 553 -1.64 12.04 -7.69
CA LEU A 553 -0.35 12.72 -7.72
C LEU A 553 -0.62 14.20 -7.96
N VAL A 554 -0.13 15.06 -7.07
CA VAL A 554 -0.16 16.50 -7.36
C VAL A 554 0.95 16.79 -8.38
N THR A 555 0.58 17.35 -9.53
CA THR A 555 1.50 17.51 -10.65
C THR A 555 2.53 18.61 -10.40
N GLY A 556 3.80 18.27 -10.14
CA GLY A 556 4.89 19.24 -10.06
C GLY A 556 6.17 18.64 -9.49
N SER A 557 7.29 19.37 -9.61
CA SER A 557 8.57 18.92 -9.02
C SER A 557 8.49 18.87 -7.50
N GLY A 558 8.83 17.73 -6.89
CA GLY A 558 8.83 17.54 -5.43
C GLY A 558 7.44 17.48 -4.79
N GLN A 559 6.38 17.32 -5.59
CA GLN A 559 5.01 17.26 -5.08
C GLN A 559 4.65 15.84 -4.60
N PRO A 560 3.92 15.70 -3.48
CA PRO A 560 3.58 14.41 -2.90
C PRO A 560 2.53 13.65 -3.73
N ALA A 561 2.54 12.32 -3.57
CA ALA A 561 1.46 11.45 -4.02
C ALA A 561 0.70 10.90 -2.81
N VAL A 562 -0.62 10.77 -2.95
CA VAL A 562 -1.45 10.00 -2.03
C VAL A 562 -1.92 8.75 -2.75
N SER A 563 -1.71 7.62 -2.10
CA SER A 563 -2.23 6.32 -2.50
C SER A 563 -2.99 5.71 -1.33
N GLY A 564 -4.11 5.06 -1.64
CA GLY A 564 -4.96 4.49 -0.61
C GLY A 564 -6.26 3.97 -1.17
N LEU A 565 -7.22 3.75 -0.27
CA LEU A 565 -8.55 3.31 -0.66
C LEU A 565 -9.45 4.52 -0.86
N GLY A 566 -10.30 4.44 -1.88
CA GLY A 566 -11.07 5.57 -2.32
C GLY A 566 -12.22 5.23 -3.22
N ILE A 567 -12.84 6.28 -3.74
CA ILE A 567 -13.93 6.20 -4.70
C ILE A 567 -13.59 7.02 -5.93
N GLN A 568 -14.08 6.57 -7.08
CA GLN A 568 -13.99 7.30 -8.33
C GLN A 568 -15.34 7.30 -9.03
N GLY A 569 -15.63 8.35 -9.78
CA GLY A 569 -16.84 8.43 -10.58
C GLY A 569 -16.91 9.68 -11.42
N ILE A 570 -18.05 9.84 -12.07
CA ILE A 570 -18.32 10.88 -13.06
C ILE A 570 -19.55 11.66 -12.59
N PHE A 571 -19.46 12.98 -12.61
CA PHE A 571 -20.63 13.82 -12.37
C PHE A 571 -20.69 14.99 -13.35
N THR A 572 -21.91 15.40 -13.68
CA THR A 572 -22.18 16.50 -14.60
C THR A 572 -22.81 17.65 -13.85
N ILE A 573 -22.21 18.83 -13.97
CA ILE A 573 -22.79 20.10 -13.56
C ILE A 573 -23.45 20.72 -14.81
N PRO A 574 -24.79 20.85 -14.85
CA PRO A 574 -25.52 21.29 -16.04
C PRO A 574 -25.38 22.76 -16.39
#